data_AF-A0A7W5VE84-F1
#
_entry.id   AF-A0A7W5VE84-F1
#
_cell.length_a   1.000
_cell.length_b   1.000
_cell.length_c   1.000
_cell.angle_alpha   90.00
_cell.angle_beta   90.00
_cell.angle_gamma   90.00
#
_symmetry.space_group_name_H-M   'P 1'
#
loop_
_entity.id
_entity.type
_entity.pdbx_description
1 polymer ?
#
loop_
_entity_poly.entity_id
_entity_poly.type
_entity_poly.pdbx_seq_one_letter_code
_entity_poly.pdbx_strand_id
1 'polypeptide(L)'
;MTVEWAELDEREWRLYGGMHRMLLRLAGQVPDGLLTQARAMLAEGDLAYLPDALTMAAVELGVPLTAQEVEILRDLFVALGIEGEPTGVDQVAITDTTRGTGHRFSPVSPEVAQHVRVPAALDLTAEIPAELADLQEELVDLTDHLVVDALSEHAGTRAIWRTWRSGPERLANEDVKGWRRVYLAEVEPGVLAWELTLEAQTELTQMSESDPQVEVYWSSEELPPYHRAAREAATLLWKRR
;
A
#
# COMPACT_ATOMS: atom_id res chain seq x y z
N MET A 1 -21.01 0.41 -9.02
CA MET A 1 -20.89 -0.15 -10.37
C MET A 1 -19.55 -0.87 -10.38
N THR A 2 -19.53 -2.19 -10.47
CA THR A 2 -18.27 -2.96 -10.55
C THR A 2 -17.65 -2.65 -11.90
N VAL A 3 -16.44 -2.10 -11.92
CA VAL A 3 -15.71 -1.84 -13.15
C VAL A 3 -15.31 -3.19 -13.75
N GLU A 4 -15.63 -3.41 -15.03
CA GLU A 4 -15.25 -4.63 -15.73
C GLU A 4 -13.86 -4.44 -16.33
N TRP A 5 -12.83 -4.86 -15.60
CA TRP A 5 -11.41 -4.66 -15.97
C TRP A 5 -10.87 -5.64 -17.02
N ALA A 6 -11.73 -6.52 -17.54
CA ALA A 6 -11.35 -7.65 -18.38
C ALA A 6 -10.63 -7.24 -19.68
N GLU A 7 -10.74 -5.98 -20.12
CA GLU A 7 -10.18 -5.48 -21.38
C GLU A 7 -9.65 -4.04 -21.26
N LEU A 8 -8.73 -3.78 -20.33
CA LEU A 8 -8.05 -2.48 -20.33
C LEU A 8 -7.20 -2.31 -21.58
N ASP A 9 -7.37 -1.19 -22.26
CA ASP A 9 -6.47 -0.82 -23.34
C ASP A 9 -5.10 -0.35 -22.80
N GLU A 10 -4.13 -0.15 -23.70
CA GLU A 10 -2.78 0.26 -23.31
C GLU A 10 -2.75 1.61 -22.58
N ARG A 11 -3.68 2.51 -22.91
CA ARG A 11 -3.78 3.84 -22.29
C ARG A 11 -4.35 3.73 -20.89
N GLU A 12 -5.41 2.97 -20.70
CA GLU A 12 -6.03 2.72 -19.40
C GLU A 12 -5.04 2.00 -18.47
N TRP A 13 -4.36 0.96 -18.97
CA TRP A 13 -3.31 0.30 -18.22
C TRP A 13 -2.21 1.27 -17.76
N ARG A 14 -1.79 2.19 -18.64
CA ARG A 14 -0.80 3.21 -18.31
C ARG A 14 -1.30 4.17 -17.23
N LEU A 15 -2.56 4.59 -17.30
CA LEU A 15 -3.17 5.52 -16.33
C LEU A 15 -3.34 4.86 -14.97
N TYR A 16 -4.04 3.73 -14.90
CA TYR A 16 -4.29 3.03 -13.64
C TYR A 16 -3.00 2.51 -13.01
N GLY A 17 -2.12 1.91 -13.83
CA GLY A 17 -0.82 1.45 -13.37
C GLY A 17 0.08 2.61 -12.92
N GLY A 18 0.04 3.74 -13.61
CA GLY A 18 0.76 4.96 -13.22
C GLY A 18 0.27 5.51 -11.88
N MET A 19 -1.05 5.64 -11.72
CA MET A 19 -1.67 6.09 -10.47
C MET A 19 -1.38 5.13 -9.32
N HIS A 20 -1.45 3.81 -9.55
CA HIS A 20 -1.11 2.83 -8.52
C HIS A 20 0.34 2.97 -8.03
N ARG A 21 1.30 3.13 -8.95
CA ARG A 21 2.71 3.39 -8.59
C ARG A 21 2.88 4.68 -7.81
N MET A 22 2.15 5.73 -8.18
CA MET A 22 2.14 6.99 -7.44
C MET A 22 1.63 6.77 -6.01
N LEU A 23 0.51 6.06 -5.83
CA LEU A 23 -0.05 5.75 -4.52
C LEU A 23 0.91 4.89 -3.68
N LEU A 24 1.61 3.93 -4.28
CA LEU A 24 2.70 3.22 -3.60
C LEU A 24 3.77 4.21 -3.15
N ARG A 25 4.28 5.10 -4.00
CA ARG A 25 5.31 6.06 -3.59
C ARG A 25 4.85 6.97 -2.45
N LEU A 26 3.58 7.34 -2.41
CA LEU A 26 3.01 8.20 -1.36
C LEU A 26 2.82 7.50 0.00
N ALA A 27 2.97 6.17 0.08
CA ALA A 27 2.86 5.44 1.35
C ALA A 27 3.84 5.96 2.40
N GLY A 28 3.32 6.24 3.60
CA GLY A 28 4.07 6.85 4.70
C GLY A 28 4.47 8.31 4.48
N GLN A 29 3.99 8.97 3.42
CA GLN A 29 4.17 10.41 3.20
C GLN A 29 2.86 11.19 3.38
N VAL A 30 1.72 10.55 3.15
CA VAL A 30 0.37 11.09 3.35
C VAL A 30 -0.36 10.30 4.45
N PRO A 31 -1.44 10.85 5.04
CA PRO A 31 -2.24 10.12 6.03
C PRO A 31 -2.81 8.80 5.50
N ASP A 32 -2.85 7.79 6.36
CA ASP A 32 -3.33 6.44 6.05
C ASP A 32 -4.74 6.42 5.48
N GLY A 33 -5.67 7.18 6.09
CA GLY A 33 -7.06 7.23 5.64
C GLY A 33 -7.21 7.86 4.25
N LEU A 34 -6.42 8.88 3.95
CA LEU A 34 -6.38 9.47 2.60
C LEU A 34 -5.87 8.44 1.58
N LEU A 35 -4.79 7.72 1.92
CA LEU A 35 -4.22 6.72 1.03
C LEU A 35 -5.16 5.52 0.83
N THR A 36 -5.85 5.11 1.89
CA THR A 36 -6.86 4.05 1.86
C THR A 36 -7.99 4.44 0.90
N GLN A 37 -8.53 5.64 1.08
CA GLN A 37 -9.61 6.15 0.23
C GLN A 37 -9.15 6.31 -1.23
N ALA A 38 -7.93 6.81 -1.46
CA ALA A 38 -7.39 6.98 -2.81
C ALA A 38 -7.23 5.65 -3.55
N ARG A 39 -6.83 4.58 -2.84
CA ARG A 39 -6.74 3.22 -3.39
C ARG A 39 -8.10 2.65 -3.74
N ALA A 40 -9.10 2.86 -2.88
CA ALA A 40 -10.48 2.48 -3.17
C ALA A 40 -11.03 3.21 -4.39
N MET A 41 -10.87 4.54 -4.47
CA MET A 41 -11.28 5.33 -5.64
C MET A 41 -10.62 4.83 -6.92
N LEU A 42 -9.31 4.53 -6.90
CA LEU A 42 -8.61 3.98 -8.06
C LEU A 42 -9.18 2.63 -8.49
N ALA A 43 -9.40 1.72 -7.54
CA ALA A 43 -9.87 0.36 -7.82
C ALA A 43 -11.36 0.27 -8.18
N GLU A 44 -12.17 1.23 -7.75
CA GLU A 44 -13.58 1.37 -8.13
C GLU A 44 -13.74 2.17 -9.44
N GLY A 45 -12.66 2.71 -9.99
CA GLY A 45 -12.69 3.60 -11.16
C GLY A 45 -13.34 4.96 -10.89
N ASP A 46 -13.49 5.35 -9.62
CA ASP A 46 -13.98 6.68 -9.22
C ASP A 46 -12.87 7.72 -9.33
N LEU A 47 -12.51 8.03 -10.57
CA LEU A 47 -11.43 8.96 -10.87
C LEU A 47 -11.88 10.43 -10.82
N ALA A 48 -13.17 10.71 -10.62
CA ALA A 48 -13.71 12.08 -10.68
C ALA A 48 -13.07 13.02 -9.64
N TYR A 49 -12.75 12.49 -8.46
CA TYR A 49 -12.20 13.26 -7.34
C TYR A 49 -10.75 12.91 -6.98
N LEU A 50 -10.26 11.76 -7.45
CA LEU A 50 -8.94 11.24 -7.09
C LEU A 50 -7.78 12.21 -7.47
N PRO A 51 -7.71 12.79 -8.68
CA PRO A 51 -6.62 13.70 -9.05
C PRO A 51 -6.56 14.94 -8.17
N ASP A 52 -7.71 15.56 -7.91
CA ASP A 52 -7.82 16.76 -7.09
C ASP A 52 -7.44 16.46 -5.64
N ALA A 53 -7.94 15.35 -5.08
CA ALA A 53 -7.62 14.94 -3.71
C ALA A 53 -6.11 14.74 -3.51
N LEU A 54 -5.44 14.06 -4.45
CA LEU A 54 -3.99 13.83 -4.37
C LEU A 54 -3.19 15.11 -4.58
N THR A 55 -3.61 15.96 -5.50
CA THR A 55 -2.97 17.25 -5.78
C THR A 55 -3.04 18.17 -4.57
N MET A 56 -4.23 18.32 -3.99
CA MET A 56 -4.45 19.13 -2.79
C MET A 56 -3.62 18.60 -1.62
N ALA A 57 -3.63 17.29 -1.37
CA ALA A 57 -2.83 16.68 -0.32
C ALA A 57 -1.32 16.89 -0.54
N ALA A 58 -0.83 16.77 -1.77
CA ALA A 58 0.57 17.01 -2.10
C ALA A 58 1.01 18.45 -1.78
N VAL A 59 0.18 19.44 -2.14
CA VAL A 59 0.42 20.85 -1.85
C VAL A 59 0.36 21.13 -0.34
N GLU A 60 -0.72 20.73 0.32
CA GLU A 60 -0.96 21.02 1.75
C GLU A 60 0.10 20.37 2.66
N LEU A 61 0.50 19.13 2.34
CA LEU A 61 1.47 18.37 3.14
C LEU A 61 2.92 18.62 2.72
N GLY A 62 3.15 19.39 1.65
CA GLY A 62 4.49 19.61 1.09
C GLY A 62 5.17 18.30 0.63
N VAL A 63 4.37 17.38 0.07
CA VAL A 63 4.83 16.10 -0.47
C VAL A 63 5.11 16.28 -1.96
N PRO A 64 6.38 16.22 -2.39
CA PRO A 64 6.71 16.42 -3.78
C PRO A 64 6.29 15.22 -4.64
N LEU A 65 5.89 15.51 -5.87
CA LEU A 65 5.60 14.51 -6.91
C LEU A 65 6.73 14.47 -7.93
N THR A 66 6.86 13.36 -8.65
CA THR A 66 7.77 13.27 -9.79
C THR A 66 7.14 13.92 -11.02
N ALA A 67 7.96 14.29 -12.00
CA ALA A 67 7.46 14.82 -13.26
C ALA A 67 6.48 13.84 -13.95
N GLN A 68 6.76 12.54 -13.90
CA GLN A 68 5.89 11.51 -14.47
C GLN A 68 4.52 11.43 -13.79
N GLU A 69 4.48 11.56 -12.46
CA GLU A 69 3.22 11.54 -11.70
C GLU A 69 2.38 12.78 -11.98
N VAL A 70 3.02 13.95 -12.12
CA VAL A 70 2.35 15.18 -12.54
C VAL A 70 1.73 15.02 -13.93
N GLU A 71 2.44 14.40 -14.88
CA GLU A 71 1.88 14.12 -16.21
C GLU A 71 0.70 13.13 -16.14
N ILE A 72 0.77 12.08 -15.32
CA ILE A 72 -0.35 11.14 -15.11
C ILE A 72 -1.59 11.88 -14.59
N LEU A 73 -1.43 12.77 -13.60
CA LEU A 73 -2.53 13.58 -13.09
C LEU A 73 -3.13 14.46 -14.19
N ARG A 74 -2.30 15.13 -15.00
CA ARG A 74 -2.75 15.96 -16.13
C ARG A 74 -3.52 15.14 -17.17
N ASP A 75 -2.99 13.99 -17.56
CA ASP A 75 -3.64 13.08 -18.50
C ASP A 75 -5.02 12.64 -18.01
N LEU A 76 -5.16 12.45 -16.69
CA LEU A 76 -6.42 12.06 -16.08
C LEU A 76 -7.44 13.21 -16.07
N PHE A 77 -7.03 14.44 -15.77
CA PHE A 77 -7.90 15.63 -15.93
C PHE A 77 -8.42 15.77 -17.36
N VAL A 78 -7.54 15.60 -18.35
CA VAL A 78 -7.90 15.64 -19.77
C VAL A 78 -8.87 14.52 -20.12
N ALA A 79 -8.62 13.30 -19.65
CA ALA A 79 -9.50 12.14 -19.91
C ALA A 79 -10.91 12.32 -19.33
N LEU A 80 -11.03 12.97 -18.18
CA LEU A 80 -12.32 13.24 -17.52
C LEU A 80 -13.06 14.43 -18.11
N GLY A 81 -12.46 15.16 -19.06
CA GLY A 81 -13.07 16.34 -19.67
C GLY A 81 -13.32 17.47 -18.67
N ILE A 82 -12.52 17.53 -17.59
CA ILE A 82 -12.60 18.60 -16.60
C ILE A 82 -12.08 19.89 -17.26
N GLU A 83 -12.97 20.83 -17.51
CA GLU A 83 -12.65 22.10 -18.18
C GLU A 83 -11.89 23.04 -17.24
N GLY A 84 -10.64 23.35 -17.59
CA GLY A 84 -9.76 24.27 -16.87
C GLY A 84 -8.32 23.74 -16.80
N GLU A 85 -7.32 24.63 -16.73
CA GLU A 85 -5.96 24.20 -16.41
C GLU A 85 -5.97 23.67 -14.96
N PRO A 86 -5.38 22.48 -14.67
CA PRO A 86 -5.36 21.92 -13.33
C PRO A 86 -4.49 22.78 -12.40
N THR A 87 -5.09 23.84 -11.86
CA THR A 87 -4.37 24.91 -11.14
C THR A 87 -3.63 24.41 -9.90
N GLY A 88 -4.08 23.32 -9.29
CA GLY A 88 -3.40 22.71 -8.15
C GLY A 88 -2.13 21.95 -8.56
N VAL A 89 -2.13 21.29 -9.73
CA VAL A 89 -1.02 20.43 -10.18
C VAL A 89 0.24 21.27 -10.41
N ASP A 90 0.09 22.48 -10.95
CA ASP A 90 1.22 23.38 -11.21
C ASP A 90 1.85 23.95 -9.93
N GLN A 91 1.18 23.82 -8.78
CA GLN A 91 1.69 24.23 -7.47
C GLN A 91 2.45 23.11 -6.76
N VAL A 92 2.37 21.88 -7.26
CA VAL A 92 3.06 20.74 -6.68
C VAL A 92 4.57 20.87 -6.89
N ALA A 93 5.33 20.73 -5.82
CA ALA A 93 6.79 20.66 -5.91
C ALA A 93 7.22 19.39 -6.66
N ILE A 94 8.07 19.54 -7.68
CA ILE A 94 8.60 18.42 -8.46
C ILE A 94 9.91 17.90 -7.84
N THR A 95 10.10 16.57 -7.82
CA THR A 95 11.34 15.93 -7.38
C THR A 95 11.72 14.74 -8.26
N ASP A 96 13.02 14.46 -8.36
CA ASP A 96 13.56 13.25 -9.00
C ASP A 96 13.86 12.14 -7.97
N THR A 97 13.64 12.40 -6.68
CA THR A 97 14.04 11.49 -5.60
C THR A 97 12.88 11.17 -4.67
N THR A 98 12.67 9.87 -4.41
CA THR A 98 11.76 9.45 -3.35
C THR A 98 12.41 9.62 -1.98
N ARG A 99 11.72 10.30 -1.06
CA ARG A 99 12.20 10.49 0.31
C ARG A 99 12.34 9.14 1.03
N GLY A 100 13.37 9.03 1.87
CA GLY A 100 13.49 7.91 2.80
C GLY A 100 12.35 7.92 3.82
N THR A 101 11.99 6.73 4.33
CA THR A 101 10.95 6.62 5.36
C THR A 101 11.48 6.95 6.74
N GLY A 102 10.74 7.75 7.51
CA GLY A 102 10.97 7.96 8.94
C GLY A 102 10.27 6.92 9.84
N HIS A 103 9.56 5.97 9.23
CA HIS A 103 8.85 4.91 9.95
C HIS A 103 9.82 3.81 10.41
N ARG A 104 9.47 3.13 11.49
CA ARG A 104 10.10 1.88 11.90
C ARG A 104 9.14 0.73 11.67
N PHE A 105 9.70 -0.43 11.36
CA PHE A 105 8.96 -1.63 11.03
C PHE A 105 9.38 -2.78 11.95
N SER A 106 8.46 -3.71 12.20
CA SER A 106 8.64 -4.91 13.01
C SER A 106 7.90 -6.09 12.37
N PRO A 107 8.49 -7.29 12.32
CA PRO A 107 7.84 -8.45 11.70
C PRO A 107 6.67 -8.96 12.54
N VAL A 108 6.69 -8.72 13.84
CA VAL A 108 5.65 -9.13 14.79
C VAL A 108 4.98 -7.94 15.44
N SER A 109 3.83 -8.19 16.06
CA SER A 109 3.06 -7.18 16.75
C SER A 109 3.87 -6.55 17.90
N PRO A 110 3.53 -5.33 18.32
CA PRO A 110 4.21 -4.70 19.45
C PRO A 110 4.07 -5.51 20.75
N GLU A 111 2.98 -6.25 20.93
CA GLU A 111 2.79 -7.14 22.07
C GLU A 111 3.84 -8.24 22.06
N VAL A 112 4.03 -8.94 20.94
CA VAL A 112 5.07 -9.99 20.83
C VAL A 112 6.47 -9.40 20.97
N ALA A 113 6.74 -8.27 20.32
CA ALA A 113 8.06 -7.61 20.35
C ALA A 113 8.50 -7.14 21.74
N GLN A 114 7.56 -6.95 22.68
CA GLN A 114 7.88 -6.62 24.09
C GLN A 114 8.37 -7.81 24.90
N HIS A 115 7.99 -9.03 24.51
CA HIS A 115 8.25 -10.24 25.31
C HIS A 115 9.49 -11.01 24.82
N VAL A 116 9.80 -10.95 23.53
CA VAL A 116 10.88 -11.75 22.93
C VAL A 116 11.70 -10.93 21.94
N ARG A 117 12.99 -11.27 21.84
CA ARG A 117 13.83 -10.75 20.78
C ARG A 117 13.55 -11.51 19.49
N VAL A 118 12.96 -10.80 18.54
CA VAL A 118 12.61 -11.30 17.22
C VAL A 118 13.70 -10.96 16.20
N PRO A 119 14.01 -11.86 15.24
CA PRO A 119 14.77 -11.52 14.04
C PRO A 119 14.17 -10.32 13.30
N ALA A 120 14.97 -9.65 12.46
CA ALA A 120 14.49 -8.50 11.69
C ALA A 120 13.37 -8.88 10.71
N ALA A 121 13.44 -10.07 10.13
CA ALA A 121 12.41 -10.63 9.26
C ALA A 121 12.12 -12.08 9.68
N LEU A 122 10.89 -12.53 9.44
CA LEU A 122 10.45 -13.90 9.72
C LEU A 122 9.92 -14.56 8.45
N ASP A 123 10.08 -15.86 8.35
CA ASP A 123 9.48 -16.68 7.30
C ASP A 123 8.63 -17.77 7.95
N LEU A 124 7.31 -17.57 7.98
CA LEU A 124 6.36 -18.55 8.52
C LEU A 124 5.93 -19.59 7.48
N THR A 125 6.46 -19.50 6.25
CA THR A 125 6.34 -20.57 5.24
C THR A 125 7.43 -21.63 5.43
N ALA A 126 8.44 -21.33 6.24
CA ALA A 126 9.48 -22.23 6.71
C ALA A 126 9.20 -22.71 8.15
N GLU A 127 10.16 -23.43 8.74
CA GLU A 127 10.09 -23.85 10.14
C GLU A 127 10.22 -22.64 11.09
N ILE A 128 9.32 -22.55 12.08
CA ILE A 128 9.34 -21.46 13.07
C ILE A 128 10.59 -21.60 13.96
N PRO A 129 11.35 -20.51 14.20
CA PRO A 129 12.48 -20.53 15.12
C PRO A 129 12.09 -21.06 16.51
N ALA A 130 12.94 -21.89 17.12
CA ALA A 130 12.65 -22.52 18.41
C ALA A 130 12.35 -21.50 19.52
N GLU A 131 12.95 -20.30 19.44
CA GLU A 131 12.75 -19.20 20.38
C GLU A 131 11.35 -18.60 20.31
N LEU A 132 10.60 -18.87 19.24
CA LEU A 132 9.25 -18.38 19.00
C LEU A 132 8.20 -19.50 19.01
N ALA A 133 8.60 -20.76 19.25
CA ALA A 133 7.70 -21.90 19.20
C ALA A 133 6.53 -21.78 20.18
N ASP A 134 6.80 -21.26 21.39
CA ASP A 134 5.77 -21.04 22.42
C ASP A 134 4.82 -19.88 22.10
N LEU A 135 5.11 -19.08 21.07
CA LEU A 135 4.33 -17.91 20.65
C LEU A 135 3.62 -18.14 19.30
N GLN A 136 3.54 -19.39 18.83
CA GLN A 136 3.03 -19.69 17.50
C GLN A 136 1.59 -19.18 17.28
N GLU A 137 0.74 -19.20 18.31
CA GLU A 137 -0.65 -18.73 18.24
C GLU A 137 -0.73 -17.19 18.23
N GLU A 138 0.30 -16.49 18.69
CA GLU A 138 0.39 -15.03 18.71
C GLU A 138 1.10 -14.44 17.48
N LEU A 139 1.79 -15.27 16.69
CA LEU A 139 2.51 -14.82 15.49
C LEU A 139 1.60 -14.52 14.29
N VAL A 140 0.42 -15.12 14.25
CA VAL A 140 -0.62 -14.94 13.21
C VAL A 140 -2.00 -14.94 13.85
N ASP A 141 -2.93 -14.20 13.27
CA ASP A 141 -4.34 -14.17 13.73
C ASP A 141 -5.33 -14.39 12.58
N LEU A 142 -6.63 -14.37 12.89
CA LEU A 142 -7.69 -14.53 11.89
C LEU A 142 -7.60 -13.50 10.76
N THR A 143 -7.21 -12.26 11.08
CA THR A 143 -7.05 -11.19 10.09
C THR A 143 -5.93 -11.51 9.11
N ASP A 144 -4.81 -12.08 9.58
CA ASP A 144 -3.75 -12.58 8.68
C ASP A 144 -4.25 -13.69 7.75
N HIS A 145 -5.05 -14.63 8.27
CA HIS A 145 -5.60 -15.71 7.46
C HIS A 145 -6.52 -15.18 6.35
N LEU A 146 -7.41 -14.24 6.65
CA LEU A 146 -8.34 -13.69 5.66
C LEU A 146 -7.62 -12.94 4.53
N VAL A 147 -6.58 -12.16 4.85
CA VAL A 147 -5.79 -11.48 3.82
C VAL A 147 -5.00 -12.48 2.98
N VAL A 148 -4.44 -13.53 3.60
CA VAL A 148 -3.74 -14.59 2.87
C VAL A 148 -4.71 -15.33 1.94
N ASP A 149 -5.88 -15.72 2.42
CA ASP A 149 -6.88 -16.42 1.63
C ASP A 149 -7.32 -15.55 0.44
N ALA A 150 -7.73 -14.30 0.68
CA ALA A 150 -8.17 -13.38 -0.38
C ALA A 150 -7.09 -13.16 -1.46
N LEU A 151 -5.84 -12.92 -1.07
CA LEU A 151 -4.79 -12.59 -2.04
C LEU A 151 -4.18 -13.83 -2.71
N SER A 152 -4.14 -14.99 -2.04
CA SER A 152 -3.47 -16.19 -2.56
C SER A 152 -4.30 -16.96 -3.60
N GLU A 153 -5.61 -16.73 -3.65
CA GLU A 153 -6.49 -17.30 -4.68
C GLU A 153 -6.21 -16.73 -6.09
N HIS A 154 -5.60 -15.54 -6.16
CA HIS A 154 -5.20 -14.93 -7.42
C HIS A 154 -3.96 -15.60 -7.99
N ALA A 155 -4.09 -16.21 -9.18
CA ALA A 155 -3.00 -16.95 -9.84
C ALA A 155 -1.71 -16.13 -10.04
N GLY A 156 -1.83 -14.80 -10.12
CA GLY A 156 -0.72 -13.87 -10.28
C GLY A 156 0.00 -13.49 -8.98
N THR A 157 -0.51 -13.85 -7.80
CA THR A 157 0.14 -13.54 -6.51
C THR A 157 1.33 -14.46 -6.28
N ARG A 158 2.47 -13.87 -5.92
CA ARG A 158 3.75 -14.57 -5.72
C ARG A 158 4.09 -14.77 -4.26
N ALA A 159 3.86 -13.75 -3.43
CA ALA A 159 4.13 -13.79 -2.01
C ALA A 159 3.36 -12.70 -1.26
N ILE A 160 3.05 -12.96 0.01
CA ILE A 160 2.29 -12.09 0.91
C ILE A 160 3.07 -11.97 2.22
N TRP A 161 3.27 -10.74 2.66
CA TRP A 161 3.96 -10.39 3.89
C TRP A 161 3.09 -9.52 4.78
N ARG A 162 3.39 -9.53 6.07
CA ARG A 162 2.88 -8.57 7.04
C ARG A 162 4.03 -7.94 7.82
N THR A 163 3.98 -6.63 7.99
CA THR A 163 4.81 -5.90 8.95
C THR A 163 3.95 -5.03 9.84
N TRP A 164 4.46 -4.70 11.01
CA TRP A 164 3.92 -3.68 11.89
C TRP A 164 4.74 -2.42 11.74
N ARG A 165 4.09 -1.29 11.45
CA ARG A 165 4.69 0.02 11.25
C ARG A 165 4.41 0.92 12.44
N SER A 166 5.45 1.51 13.00
CA SER A 166 5.33 2.68 13.88
C SER A 166 5.81 3.92 13.14
N GLY A 167 5.04 5.01 13.23
CA GLY A 167 5.36 6.26 12.57
C GLY A 167 6.00 7.30 13.47
N PRO A 168 6.59 8.35 12.89
CA PRO A 168 6.90 9.57 13.63
C PRO A 168 5.60 10.28 14.04
N GLU A 169 5.55 10.85 15.26
CA GLU A 169 4.35 11.46 15.87
C GLU A 169 3.62 12.49 14.96
N ARG A 170 4.33 13.14 14.03
CA ARG A 170 3.80 14.19 13.14
C ARG A 170 2.71 13.72 12.15
N LEU A 171 2.66 12.42 11.83
CA LEU A 171 1.65 11.84 10.95
C LEU A 171 0.65 10.95 11.71
N ALA A 172 0.83 10.79 13.02
CA ALA A 172 -0.09 10.03 13.84
C ALA A 172 -1.35 10.89 14.06
N ASN A 173 -2.51 10.36 13.71
CA ASN A 173 -3.77 10.95 14.13
C ASN A 173 -3.84 10.87 15.67
N GLU A 174 -4.34 11.90 16.35
CA GLU A 174 -4.32 11.92 17.83
C GLU A 174 -5.11 10.74 18.44
N ASP A 175 -6.12 10.26 17.70
CA ASP A 175 -6.95 9.09 18.02
C ASP A 175 -6.28 7.74 17.69
N VAL A 176 -5.15 7.79 16.97
CA VAL A 176 -4.39 6.62 16.52
C VAL A 176 -2.96 6.72 17.03
N LYS A 177 -2.78 6.46 18.32
CA LYS A 177 -1.47 6.21 18.91
C LYS A 177 -1.21 4.71 18.88
N GLY A 178 -0.41 4.24 17.92
CA GLY A 178 -0.11 2.81 17.88
C GLY A 178 0.69 2.36 16.68
N TRP A 179 1.08 1.09 16.74
CA TRP A 179 1.59 0.37 15.59
C TRP A 179 0.44 0.07 14.62
N ARG A 180 0.71 0.20 13.33
CA ARG A 180 -0.20 -0.13 12.24
C ARG A 180 0.22 -1.42 11.59
N ARG A 181 -0.73 -2.31 11.34
CA ARG A 181 -0.49 -3.48 10.51
C ARG A 181 -0.44 -3.04 9.04
N VAL A 182 0.55 -3.54 8.31
CA VAL A 182 0.74 -3.27 6.88
C VAL A 182 0.96 -4.60 6.19
N TYR A 183 0.15 -4.90 5.18
CA TYR A 183 0.35 -6.04 4.31
C TYR A 183 1.07 -5.62 3.04
N LEU A 184 1.98 -6.47 2.57
CA LEU A 184 2.62 -6.32 1.27
C LEU A 184 2.34 -7.55 0.43
N ALA A 185 2.06 -7.39 -0.86
CA ALA A 185 1.91 -8.50 -1.79
C ALA A 185 2.70 -8.24 -3.07
N GLU A 186 3.48 -9.24 -3.49
CA GLU A 186 4.17 -9.22 -4.78
C GLU A 186 3.32 -9.98 -5.80
N VAL A 187 3.06 -9.37 -6.95
CA VAL A 187 2.26 -9.96 -8.03
C VAL A 187 3.01 -9.99 -9.35
N GLU A 188 2.65 -10.89 -10.26
CA GLU A 188 3.20 -10.93 -11.62
C GLU A 188 2.87 -9.66 -12.41
N PRO A 189 3.69 -9.25 -13.40
CA PRO A 189 3.32 -8.16 -14.30
C PRO A 189 2.00 -8.48 -15.03
N GLY A 190 1.14 -7.48 -15.20
CA GLY A 190 -0.17 -7.65 -15.83
C GLY A 190 -1.31 -7.98 -14.85
N VAL A 191 -1.02 -8.25 -13.57
CA VAL A 191 -2.05 -8.37 -12.54
C VAL A 191 -2.59 -7.00 -12.16
N LEU A 192 -3.91 -6.88 -11.96
CA LEU A 192 -4.61 -5.66 -11.56
C LEU A 192 -4.33 -5.33 -10.10
N ALA A 193 -3.12 -4.84 -9.80
CA ALA A 193 -2.65 -4.64 -8.43
C ALA A 193 -3.55 -3.73 -7.57
N TRP A 194 -4.22 -2.76 -8.18
CA TRP A 194 -5.18 -1.89 -7.49
C TRP A 194 -6.45 -2.64 -7.05
N GLU A 195 -6.95 -3.60 -7.84
CA GLU A 195 -8.09 -4.42 -7.43
C GLU A 195 -7.76 -5.30 -6.23
N LEU A 196 -6.64 -6.02 -6.30
CA LEU A 196 -6.16 -6.85 -5.19
C LEU A 196 -5.92 -6.02 -3.92
N THR A 197 -5.50 -4.76 -4.09
CA THR A 197 -5.38 -3.81 -2.98
C THR A 197 -6.74 -3.56 -2.33
N LEU A 198 -7.77 -3.22 -3.12
CA LEU A 198 -9.12 -2.98 -2.62
C LEU A 198 -9.74 -4.23 -1.99
N GLU A 199 -9.56 -5.40 -2.58
CA GLU A 199 -10.07 -6.66 -2.06
C GLU A 199 -9.54 -6.94 -0.65
N ALA A 200 -8.23 -6.87 -0.45
CA ALA A 200 -7.64 -7.04 0.87
C ALA A 200 -8.02 -5.92 1.85
N GLN A 201 -8.15 -4.66 1.38
CA GLN A 201 -8.65 -3.56 2.21
C GLN A 201 -10.10 -3.81 2.67
N THR A 202 -10.91 -4.43 1.81
CA THR A 202 -12.31 -4.77 2.10
C THR A 202 -12.38 -5.83 3.20
N GLU A 203 -11.58 -6.90 3.10
CA GLU A 203 -11.47 -7.93 4.14
C GLU A 203 -11.02 -7.34 5.49
N LEU A 204 -10.01 -6.49 5.48
CA LEU A 204 -9.51 -5.84 6.69
C LEU A 204 -10.54 -4.91 7.34
N THR A 205 -11.29 -4.17 6.52
CA THR A 205 -12.38 -3.31 7.01
C THR A 205 -13.49 -4.13 7.67
N GLN A 206 -13.84 -5.29 7.12
CA GLN A 206 -14.81 -6.21 7.74
C GLN A 206 -14.33 -6.73 9.09
N MET A 207 -13.01 -6.83 9.28
CA MET A 207 -12.35 -7.16 10.55
C MET A 207 -12.14 -5.96 11.48
N SER A 208 -12.78 -4.82 11.19
CA SER A 208 -12.70 -3.57 11.98
C SER A 208 -11.31 -2.92 12.00
N GLU A 209 -10.44 -3.23 11.02
CA GLU A 209 -9.19 -2.47 10.83
C GLU A 209 -9.53 -1.09 10.25
N SER A 210 -9.09 -0.03 10.95
CA SER A 210 -9.27 1.35 10.47
C SER A 210 -8.14 1.73 9.50
N ASP A 211 -8.50 2.33 8.38
CA ASP A 211 -7.56 2.75 7.33
C ASP A 211 -6.58 1.62 6.93
N PRO A 212 -7.06 0.47 6.44
CA PRO A 212 -6.23 -0.70 6.19
C PRO A 212 -5.10 -0.42 5.20
N GLN A 213 -3.88 -0.76 5.61
CA GLN A 213 -2.66 -0.54 4.83
C GLN A 213 -2.28 -1.80 4.05
N VAL A 214 -2.60 -1.82 2.76
CA VAL A 214 -2.26 -2.90 1.83
C VAL A 214 -1.43 -2.35 0.68
N GLU A 215 -0.29 -3.00 0.44
CA GLU A 215 0.73 -2.58 -0.51
C GLU A 215 0.99 -3.67 -1.56
N VAL A 216 0.21 -3.67 -2.65
CA VAL A 216 0.39 -4.63 -3.75
C VAL A 216 1.33 -4.03 -4.79
N TYR A 217 2.39 -4.73 -5.18
CA TYR A 217 3.37 -4.25 -6.15
C TYR A 217 3.72 -5.32 -7.19
N TRP A 218 4.06 -4.89 -8.40
CA TRP A 218 4.50 -5.81 -9.46
C TRP A 218 5.92 -6.29 -9.21
N SER A 219 6.14 -7.58 -9.43
CA SER A 219 7.46 -8.20 -9.45
C SER A 219 8.33 -7.52 -10.51
N SER A 220 9.65 -7.53 -10.28
CA SER A 220 10.69 -6.84 -11.05
C SER A 220 10.72 -5.30 -10.98
N GLU A 221 9.75 -4.66 -10.32
CA GLU A 221 9.82 -3.23 -10.06
C GLU A 221 10.71 -2.90 -8.86
N GLU A 222 11.37 -1.75 -8.92
CA GLU A 222 12.12 -1.23 -7.78
C GLU A 222 11.15 -0.71 -6.71
N LEU A 223 11.24 -1.27 -5.52
CA LEU A 223 10.42 -0.84 -4.38
C LEU A 223 10.82 0.56 -3.90
N PRO A 224 9.84 1.45 -3.64
CA PRO A 224 10.08 2.69 -2.91
C PRO A 224 10.77 2.42 -1.56
N PRO A 225 11.55 3.38 -1.01
CA PRO A 225 12.25 3.19 0.27
C PRO A 225 11.35 2.73 1.42
N TYR A 226 10.10 3.21 1.46
CA TYR A 226 9.09 2.74 2.43
C TYR A 226 8.85 1.23 2.33
N HIS A 227 8.50 0.75 1.14
CA HIS A 227 8.18 -0.67 0.89
C HIS A 227 9.39 -1.58 1.07
N ARG A 228 10.58 -1.10 0.69
CA ARG A 228 11.83 -1.86 0.90
C ARG A 228 12.09 -2.07 2.38
N ALA A 229 12.04 -1.00 3.18
CA ALA A 229 12.20 -1.08 4.63
C ALA A 229 11.10 -1.93 5.30
N ALA A 230 9.85 -1.79 4.83
CA ALA A 230 8.74 -2.59 5.29
C ALA A 230 8.96 -4.09 5.01
N ARG A 231 9.36 -4.45 3.79
CA ARG A 231 9.61 -5.84 3.38
C ARG A 231 10.82 -6.45 4.09
N GLU A 232 11.88 -5.68 4.30
CA GLU A 232 13.08 -6.13 5.05
C GLU A 232 12.79 -6.40 6.53
N ALA A 233 11.70 -5.85 7.06
CA ALA A 233 11.28 -5.99 8.43
C ALA A 233 9.93 -6.72 8.59
N ALA A 234 9.57 -7.56 7.62
CA ALA A 234 8.27 -8.24 7.57
C ALA A 234 8.36 -9.73 7.93
N THR A 235 7.19 -10.27 8.21
CA THR A 235 6.92 -11.71 8.25
C THR A 235 6.35 -12.16 6.91
N LEU A 236 7.00 -13.12 6.24
CA LEU A 236 6.43 -13.82 5.08
C LEU A 236 5.35 -14.79 5.58
N LEU A 237 4.10 -14.56 5.16
CA LEU A 237 2.92 -15.34 5.56
C LEU A 237 2.59 -16.42 4.54
N TRP A 238 2.79 -16.12 3.26
CA TRP A 238 2.47 -17.03 2.18
C TRP A 238 3.39 -16.80 0.98
N LYS A 239 3.71 -17.87 0.26
CA LYS A 239 4.47 -17.83 -0.98
C LYS A 239 3.97 -18.91 -1.93
N ARG A 240 3.82 -18.55 -3.21
CA ARG A 240 3.51 -19.51 -4.27
C ARG A 240 4.64 -20.53 -4.41
N ARG A 241 4.28 -21.81 -4.41
CA ARG A 241 5.24 -22.93 -4.55
C ARG A 241 5.77 -23.05 -5.97
#